data_AF-A0A4Q4T8E2-F1
#
_entry.id   AF-A0A4Q4T8E2-F1
#
_cell.length_a   1.000
_cell.length_b   1.000
_cell.length_c   1.000
_cell.angle_alpha   90.00
_cell.angle_beta   90.00
_cell.angle_gamma   90.00
#
_symmetry.space_group_name_H-M   'P 1'
#
loop_
_entity.id
_entity.type
_entity.pdbx_description
1 polymer ?
#
loop_
_entity_poly.entity_id
_entity_poly.type
_entity_poly.pdbx_seq_one_letter_code
_entity_poly.pdbx_strand_id
1 'polypeptide(L)'
;MRNSEVSKPLSGGTFWVAKILAVFGATSQQGSTVINYVLNGLELSREYRIRAITRDVNSEKARHLKERVEVVQGDALNRGSL
;
A
#
# COMPACT_ATOMS: atom_id res chain seq x y z
N MET A 1 -5.96 -17.66 -22.26
CA MET A 1 -5.43 -16.86 -23.40
C MET A 1 -6.19 -15.53 -23.37
N ARG A 2 -5.66 -14.33 -23.16
CA ARG A 2 -4.33 -13.73 -22.98
C ARG A 2 -4.60 -12.51 -22.08
N ASN A 3 -3.69 -12.21 -21.16
CA ASN A 3 -3.43 -10.85 -20.67
C ASN A 3 -2.02 -10.88 -20.06
N SER A 4 -1.07 -11.07 -20.96
CA SER A 4 0.38 -11.09 -20.70
C SER A 4 1.03 -9.76 -21.08
N GLU A 5 0.35 -8.63 -20.86
CA GLU A 5 0.92 -7.29 -21.04
C GLU A 5 1.43 -6.73 -19.71
N VAL A 6 2.11 -7.58 -18.92
CA VAL A 6 3.00 -7.09 -17.88
C VAL A 6 4.24 -6.56 -18.61
N SER A 7 4.23 -5.25 -18.84
CA SER A 7 5.35 -4.37 -19.21
C SER A 7 6.71 -5.06 -19.38
N LYS A 8 7.11 -5.33 -20.63
CA LYS A 8 8.51 -5.64 -20.93
C LYS A 8 9.35 -4.36 -20.79
N PRO A 9 10.46 -4.36 -20.04
CA PRO A 9 11.34 -3.20 -19.98
C PRO A 9 12.13 -3.07 -21.28
N LEU A 10 12.20 -1.83 -21.79
CA LEU A 10 13.10 -1.45 -22.87
C LEU A 10 14.53 -1.39 -22.29
N SER A 11 15.49 -1.91 -23.06
CA SER A 11 16.89 -2.11 -22.70
C SER A 11 17.52 -0.93 -21.95
N GLY A 12 18.00 -1.19 -20.73
CA GLY A 12 18.88 -0.28 -19.97
C GLY A 12 18.36 0.07 -18.58
N GLY A 13 18.53 -0.85 -17.62
CA GLY A 13 18.38 -0.59 -16.18
C GLY A 13 16.94 -0.56 -15.65
N THR A 14 16.39 -1.73 -15.30
CA THR A 14 15.03 -1.83 -14.75
C THR A 14 15.03 -1.60 -13.23
N PHE A 15 14.81 -0.36 -12.79
CA PHE A 15 14.16 -0.15 -11.49
C PHE A 15 12.67 -0.38 -11.70
N TRP A 16 12.17 -1.55 -11.30
CA TRP A 16 10.72 -1.77 -11.25
C TRP A 16 10.11 -0.72 -10.32
N VAL A 17 9.27 0.17 -10.86
CA VAL A 17 8.48 1.08 -10.01
C VAL A 17 7.45 0.21 -9.30
N ALA A 18 7.62 0.04 -7.99
CA ALA A 18 6.69 -0.72 -7.17
C ALA A 18 5.25 -0.15 -7.30
N LYS A 19 4.28 -1.05 -7.46
CA LYS A 19 2.85 -0.71 -7.52
C LYS A 19 2.39 -0.16 -6.17
N ILE A 20 1.48 0.82 -6.17
CA ILE A 20 0.90 1.30 -4.92
C ILE A 20 -0.28 0.40 -4.53
N LEU A 21 -0.22 -0.20 -3.34
CA LEU A 21 -1.35 -0.84 -2.70
C LEU A 21 -1.96 0.11 -1.66
N ALA A 22 -3.07 0.74 -2.03
CA ALA A 22 -3.85 1.58 -1.12
C ALA A 22 -4.73 0.71 -0.22
N VAL A 23 -4.57 0.83 1.10
CA VAL A 23 -5.32 0.04 2.08
C VAL A 23 -6.22 0.95 2.90
N PHE A 24 -7.52 0.88 2.67
CA PHE A 24 -8.53 1.54 3.50
C PHE A 24 -8.74 0.79 4.81
N GLY A 25 -9.11 1.53 5.86
CA GLY A 25 -9.29 0.93 7.19
C GLY A 25 -8.00 0.31 7.72
N ALA A 26 -6.84 0.89 7.38
CA ALA A 26 -5.51 0.34 7.67
C ALA A 26 -5.27 0.09 9.17
N THR A 27 -5.94 0.82 10.05
CA THR A 27 -5.85 0.68 11.52
C THR A 27 -6.81 -0.37 12.10
N SER A 28 -7.68 -0.96 11.28
CA SER A 28 -8.53 -2.08 11.66
C SER A 28 -7.73 -3.39 11.66
N GLN A 29 -8.27 -4.44 12.27
CA GLN A 29 -7.62 -5.76 12.28
C GLN A 29 -7.44 -6.33 10.86
N GLN A 30 -8.42 -6.13 9.98
CA GLN A 30 -8.36 -6.63 8.60
C GLN A 30 -7.31 -5.85 7.79
N GLY A 31 -7.37 -4.51 7.86
CA GLY A 31 -6.41 -3.65 7.17
C GLY A 31 -4.97 -3.89 7.62
N SER A 32 -4.73 -4.01 8.93
CA SER A 32 -3.39 -4.26 9.46
C SER A 32 -2.87 -5.64 9.10
N THR A 33 -3.73 -6.66 9.03
CA THR A 33 -3.38 -8.01 8.57
C THR A 33 -2.92 -8.00 7.12
N VAL A 34 -3.63 -7.30 6.23
CA VAL A 34 -3.24 -7.16 4.81
C VAL A 34 -1.87 -6.47 4.70
N ILE A 35 -1.66 -5.39 5.45
CA ILE A 35 -0.37 -4.67 5.46
C ILE A 35 0.76 -5.60 5.91
N ASN A 36 0.57 -6.32 7.01
CA ASN A 36 1.56 -7.26 7.53
C ASN A 36 1.87 -8.38 6.55
N TYR A 37 0.85 -8.93 5.90
CA TYR A 37 1.02 -10.01 4.92
C TYR A 37 1.89 -9.57 3.74
N VAL A 38 1.64 -8.37 3.20
CA VAL A 38 2.40 -7.81 2.08
C VAL A 38 3.84 -7.49 2.49
N LEU A 39 4.05 -6.85 3.64
CA LEU A 39 5.40 -6.49 4.11
C LEU A 39 6.27 -7.71 4.45
N ASN A 40 5.66 -8.79 4.94
CA ASN A 40 6.39 -10.00 5.32
C ASN A 40 6.69 -10.94 4.13
N GLY A 41 6.09 -10.70 2.96
CA GLY A 41 6.33 -11.49 1.74
C GLY A 41 7.48 -10.93 0.91
N LEU A 42 8.49 -11.76 0.58
CA LEU A 42 9.66 -11.31 -0.19
C LEU A 42 9.30 -10.82 -1.60
N GLU A 43 8.35 -11.46 -2.27
CA GLU A 43 7.89 -11.07 -3.60
C GLU A 43 6.99 -9.84 -3.53
N LEU A 44 5.99 -9.89 -2.64
CA LEU A 44 5.00 -8.81 -2.49
C LEU A 44 5.61 -7.49 -2.00
N SER A 45 6.58 -7.53 -1.09
CA SER A 45 7.27 -6.32 -0.60
C SER A 45 8.17 -5.67 -1.67
N ARG A 46 8.58 -6.42 -2.70
CA ARG A 46 9.30 -5.89 -3.87
C ARG A 46 8.34 -5.35 -4.92
N GLU A 47 7.18 -5.98 -5.07
CA GLU A 47 6.18 -5.59 -6.05
C GLU A 47 5.34 -4.38 -5.59
N TYR A 48 5.03 -4.28 -4.30
CA TYR A 48 4.11 -3.29 -3.76
C TYR A 48 4.74 -2.35 -2.72
N ARG A 49 4.41 -1.06 -2.84
CA ARG A 49 4.52 -0.07 -1.77
C ARG A 49 3.14 0.20 -1.19
N ILE A 50 3.04 0.23 0.13
CA ILE A 50 1.76 0.38 0.82
C ILE A 50 1.49 1.85 1.13
N ARG A 51 0.25 2.27 0.83
CA ARG A 51 -0.34 3.53 1.30
C ARG A 51 -1.51 3.19 2.22
N ALA A 52 -1.29 3.33 3.51
CA ALA A 52 -2.30 3.12 4.55
C ALA A 52 -3.20 4.36 4.66
N ILE A 53 -4.50 4.17 4.40
CA ILE A 53 -5.51 5.24 4.48
C ILE A 53 -6.27 5.11 5.79
N THR A 54 -6.22 6.17 6.60
CA THR A 54 -6.91 6.26 7.90
C THR A 54 -7.60 7.62 8.04
N ARG A 55 -8.70 7.65 8.79
CA ARG A 55 -9.40 8.91 9.11
C ARG A 55 -8.61 9.78 10.08
N ASP A 56 -7.86 9.14 10.99
CA ASP A 56 -7.01 9.80 11.98
C ASP A 56 -5.57 9.29 11.88
N VAL A 57 -4.69 10.16 11.39
CA VAL A 57 -3.25 9.90 11.23
C VAL A 57 -2.45 10.07 12.53
N ASN A 58 -3.07 10.63 13.58
CA ASN A 58 -2.44 10.89 14.87
C ASN A 58 -2.81 9.84 15.93
N SER A 59 -3.78 8.96 15.64
CA SER A 59 -4.05 7.79 16.47
C SER A 59 -2.81 6.94 16.72
N GLU A 60 -2.73 6.31 17.88
CA GLU A 60 -1.60 5.44 18.26
C GLU A 60 -1.33 4.35 17.20
N LYS A 61 -2.39 3.69 16.71
CA LYS A 61 -2.29 2.68 15.65
C LYS A 61 -1.74 3.25 14.34
N ALA A 62 -2.14 4.45 13.95
CA ALA A 62 -1.61 5.11 12.76
C ALA A 62 -0.13 5.49 12.95
N ARG A 63 0.27 5.92 14.15
CA ARG A 63 1.67 6.21 14.47
C ARG A 63 2.55 4.97 14.34
N HIS A 64 2.10 3.81 14.81
CA HIS A 64 2.80 2.54 14.59
C HIS A 64 2.90 2.15 13.10
N LEU A 65 1.88 2.46 12.28
CA LEU A 65 1.95 2.22 10.84
C LEU A 65 2.95 3.14 10.14
N LYS A 66 3.08 4.40 10.59
CA LYS A 66 4.05 5.37 10.01
C LYS A 66 5.50 4.91 10.10
N GLU A 67 5.83 4.04 11.04
CA GLU A 67 7.17 3.45 11.18
C GLU A 67 7.49 2.46 10.05
N ARG A 68 6.48 2.00 9.30
CA ARG A 68 6.60 0.88 8.36
C ARG A 68 6.10 1.19 6.96
N VAL A 69 5.13 2.09 6.81
CA VAL A 69 4.46 2.40 5.54
C VAL A 69 4.08 3.87 5.43
N GLU A 70 3.76 4.33 4.21
CA GLU A 70 3.15 5.65 4.01
C GLU A 70 1.75 5.65 4.63
N VAL A 71 1.45 6.65 5.47
CA VAL A 71 0.13 6.82 6.08
C VAL A 71 -0.44 8.16 5.63
N VAL A 72 -1.62 8.13 5.03
CA VAL A 72 -2.34 9.30 4.54
C VAL A 72 -3.70 9.42 5.21
N GLN A 73 -4.16 10.66 5.37
CA GLN A 73 -5.51 10.91 5.84
C GLN A 73 -6.50 10.70 4.70
N GLY A 74 -7.58 9.98 4.95
CA GLY A 74 -8.68 9.82 4.00
C GLY A 74 -9.91 9.20 4.66
N ASP A 75 -11.08 9.62 4.20
CA ASP A 75 -12.38 9.10 4.63
C ASP A 75 -13.15 8.57 3.42
N ALA A 76 -13.43 7.27 3.42
CA ALA A 76 -14.17 6.60 2.35
C ALA A 76 -15.59 7.15 2.14
N LEU A 77 -16.15 7.84 3.14
CA LEU A 77 -17.46 8.48 3.05
C LEU A 77 -17.38 9.94 2.56
N ASN A 78 -16.18 10.51 2.45
CA ASN A 78 -15.94 11.85 1.92
C ASN A 78 -15.14 11.77 0.61
N ARG A 79 -15.84 11.86 -0.51
CA ARG A 79 -15.24 11.82 -1.86
C ARG A 79 -14.10 12.82 -2.06
N GLY A 80 -14.15 14.01 -1.43
CA GLY A 80 -13.10 15.02 -1.56
C GLY A 80 -11.78 14.65 -0.88
N SER A 81 -11.76 13.57 -0.10
CA SER A 81 -10.59 13.06 0.62
C SER A 81 -9.97 11.78 0.01
N LEU A 82 -10.45 11.36 -1.17
CA LEU A 82 -10.04 10.16 -1.90
C LEU A 82 -9.31 10.53 -3.19
#